data_AF-A0A1S1NCY8-F1
#
_entry.id   AF-A0A1S1NCY8-F1
#
_cell.length_a   1.000
_cell.length_b   1.000
_cell.length_c   1.000
_cell.angle_alpha   90.00
_cell.angle_beta   90.00
_cell.angle_gamma   90.00
#
_symmetry.space_group_name_H-M   'P 1'
#
loop_
_entity.id
_entity.type
_entity.pdbx_description
1 polymer ?
#
loop_
_entity_poly.entity_id
_entity_poly.type
_entity_poly.pdbx_seq_one_letter_code
_entity_poly.pdbx_strand_id
1 'polypeptide(L)'
;MSDLLSIEALRLSLNIAATEQRLSLENLASHSVSGASAQRADFSSLLADIQSLPSDQKAEVMSQLSSQWQDVEASYVNESHKKVSLDEEVALSMKASGKYQKLAEVLNRKLGLMNLAISGGKR
;
A
#
# COMPACT_ATOMS: atom_id res chain seq x y z
N MET A 1 21.11 -3.12 5.54
CA MET A 1 19.75 -2.86 6.08
C MET A 1 19.29 -1.41 5.79
N SER A 2 19.49 -0.85 4.58
CA SER A 2 19.24 0.58 4.34
C SER A 2 18.32 0.93 3.14
N ASP A 3 17.72 -0.05 2.45
CA ASP A 3 16.94 0.24 1.22
C ASP A 3 15.41 0.31 1.41
N LEU A 4 14.88 0.01 2.60
CA LEU A 4 13.44 0.10 2.89
C LEU A 4 12.93 1.53 3.19
N LEU A 5 13.81 2.52 3.09
CA LEU A 5 13.49 3.93 3.37
C LEU A 5 13.51 4.81 2.09
N SER A 6 13.56 4.25 0.89
CA SER A 6 13.43 5.07 -0.32
C SER A 6 12.04 5.70 -0.45
N ILE A 7 11.91 6.79 -1.19
CA ILE A 7 10.61 7.44 -1.43
C ILE A 7 9.70 6.49 -2.24
N GLU A 8 10.30 5.72 -3.13
CA GLU A 8 9.64 4.74 -3.98
C GLU A 8 9.07 3.59 -3.16
N ALA A 9 9.81 3.09 -2.16
CA ALA A 9 9.31 2.08 -1.22
C ALA A 9 8.12 2.61 -0.40
N LEU A 10 8.19 3.86 0.06
CA LEU A 10 7.09 4.49 0.79
C LEU A 10 5.86 4.69 -0.10
N ARG A 11 6.05 5.14 -1.34
CA ARG A 11 4.96 5.32 -2.31
C ARG A 11 4.27 4.01 -2.61
N LEU A 12 5.02 2.94 -2.90
CA LEU A 12 4.45 1.61 -3.13
C LEU A 12 3.71 1.08 -1.90
N SER A 13 4.30 1.26 -0.70
CA SER A 13 3.67 0.83 0.55
C SER A 13 2.37 1.60 0.85
N LEU A 14 2.31 2.89 0.51
CA LEU A 14 1.10 3.70 0.64
C LEU A 14 0.00 3.19 -0.28
N ASN A 15 0.34 2.87 -1.52
CA ASN A 15 -0.60 2.30 -2.48
C ASN A 15 -1.17 0.96 -1.98
N ILE A 16 -0.31 0.05 -1.50
CA ILE A 16 -0.73 -1.22 -0.90
C ILE A 16 -1.68 -0.98 0.28
N ALA A 17 -1.30 -0.12 1.23
CA ALA A 17 -2.11 0.13 2.41
C ALA A 17 -3.46 0.78 2.06
N ALA A 18 -3.49 1.69 1.07
CA ALA A 18 -4.71 2.29 0.58
C ALA A 18 -5.64 1.26 -0.07
N THR A 19 -5.10 0.35 -0.90
CA THR A 19 -5.86 -0.76 -1.48
C THR A 19 -6.42 -1.68 -0.40
N GLU A 20 -5.61 -2.12 0.56
CA GLU A 20 -6.08 -2.97 1.69
C GLU A 20 -7.25 -2.31 2.43
N GLN A 21 -7.17 -1.01 2.70
CA GLN A 21 -8.23 -0.25 3.36
C GLN A 21 -9.48 -0.15 2.48
N ARG A 22 -9.31 0.21 1.20
CA ARG A 22 -10.42 0.36 0.24
C ARG A 22 -11.22 -0.92 0.10
N LEU A 23 -10.57 -2.05 -0.10
CA LEU A 23 -11.23 -3.36 -0.24
C LEU A 23 -12.01 -3.74 1.03
N SER A 24 -11.44 -3.47 2.21
CA SER A 24 -12.14 -3.73 3.48
C SER A 24 -13.42 -2.89 3.60
N LEU A 25 -13.37 -1.62 3.17
CA LEU A 25 -14.55 -0.74 3.16
C LEU A 25 -15.59 -1.15 2.11
N GLU A 26 -15.15 -1.60 0.93
CA GLU A 26 -16.05 -2.12 -0.11
C GLU A 26 -16.75 -3.40 0.33
N ASN A 27 -16.04 -4.32 0.99
CA ASN A 27 -16.62 -5.52 1.59
C ASN A 27 -17.64 -5.18 2.69
N LEU A 28 -17.37 -4.18 3.53
CA LEU A 28 -18.32 -3.69 4.53
C LEU A 28 -19.59 -3.14 3.88
N ALA A 29 -19.44 -2.31 2.84
CA ALA A 29 -20.56 -1.72 2.13
C ALA A 29 -21.41 -2.76 1.39
N SER A 30 -20.79 -3.83 0.89
CA SER A 30 -21.47 -4.89 0.14
C SER A 30 -21.95 -6.06 1.00
N HIS A 31 -21.63 -6.12 2.31
CA HIS A 31 -21.95 -7.25 3.18
C HIS A 31 -23.44 -7.63 3.22
N SER A 32 -24.36 -6.66 3.09
CA SER A 32 -25.81 -6.92 3.09
C SER A 32 -26.38 -7.25 1.71
N VAL A 33 -25.57 -7.20 0.65
CA VAL A 33 -26.00 -7.48 -0.72
C VAL A 33 -25.93 -8.99 -0.97
N SER A 34 -27.09 -9.57 -1.28
CA SER A 34 -27.18 -11.00 -1.60
C SER A 34 -26.34 -11.33 -2.83
N GLY A 35 -25.44 -12.31 -2.71
CA GLY A 35 -24.56 -12.74 -3.80
C GLY A 35 -23.27 -11.94 -3.95
N ALA A 36 -22.99 -10.96 -3.08
CA ALA A 36 -21.70 -10.27 -3.08
C ALA A 36 -20.57 -11.20 -2.62
N SER A 37 -19.48 -11.24 -3.39
CA SER A 37 -18.22 -11.87 -3.01
C SER A 37 -17.31 -10.85 -2.33
N ALA A 38 -16.54 -11.31 -1.34
CA ALA A 38 -15.54 -10.46 -0.70
C ALA A 38 -14.36 -10.27 -1.65
N GLN A 39 -13.73 -9.10 -1.66
CA GLN A 39 -12.47 -8.89 -2.36
C GLN A 39 -11.31 -8.87 -1.39
N ARG A 40 -10.20 -9.49 -1.77
CA ARG A 40 -8.95 -9.54 -0.98
C ARG A 40 -7.76 -9.27 -1.87
N ALA A 41 -6.82 -8.49 -1.37
CA ALA A 41 -5.51 -8.32 -1.99
C ALA A 41 -4.47 -9.20 -1.30
N ASP A 42 -3.61 -9.83 -2.07
CA ASP A 42 -2.40 -10.48 -1.56
C ASP A 42 -1.19 -10.02 -2.37
N PHE A 43 -0.37 -9.16 -1.75
CA PHE A 43 0.86 -8.64 -2.35
C PHE A 43 2.11 -9.37 -1.85
N SER A 44 1.97 -10.52 -1.16
CA SER A 44 3.11 -11.23 -0.57
C SER A 44 4.14 -11.66 -1.62
N SER A 45 3.68 -12.18 -2.77
CA SER A 45 4.54 -12.53 -3.91
C SER A 45 5.23 -11.31 -4.51
N LEU A 46 4.48 -10.22 -4.76
CA LEU A 46 5.05 -8.96 -5.24
C LEU A 46 6.18 -8.45 -4.33
N LEU A 47 5.95 -8.48 -3.01
CA LEU A 47 6.94 -8.03 -2.04
C LEU A 47 8.16 -8.97 -1.98
N ALA A 48 7.96 -10.28 -2.12
CA ALA A 48 9.05 -11.26 -2.20
C ALA A 48 9.91 -11.03 -3.45
N ASP A 49 9.26 -10.79 -4.59
CA ASP A 49 9.94 -10.51 -5.86
C ASP A 49 10.80 -9.26 -5.74
N ILE A 50 10.26 -8.15 -5.21
CA ILE A 50 11.01 -6.90 -4.98
C ILE A 50 12.18 -7.13 -4.01
N GLN A 51 11.98 -7.93 -2.96
CA GLN A 51 13.04 -8.23 -2.01
C GLN A 51 14.19 -8.99 -2.65
N SER A 52 13.91 -9.87 -3.62
CA SER A 52 14.89 -10.67 -4.34
C SER A 52 15.74 -9.87 -5.35
N LEU A 53 15.27 -8.68 -5.76
CA LEU A 53 15.98 -7.84 -6.73
C LEU A 53 17.31 -7.30 -6.18
N PRO A 54 18.29 -7.03 -7.06
CA PRO A 54 19.47 -6.23 -6.73
C PRO A 54 19.09 -4.82 -6.23
N SER A 55 19.85 -4.28 -5.26
CA SER A 55 19.49 -3.04 -4.56
C SER A 55 19.42 -1.81 -5.48
N ASP A 56 20.27 -1.79 -6.50
CA ASP A 56 20.31 -0.79 -7.58
C ASP A 56 19.06 -0.81 -8.48
N GLN A 57 18.38 -1.95 -8.60
CA GLN A 57 17.17 -2.09 -9.44
C GLN A 57 15.88 -1.85 -8.66
N LYS A 58 15.90 -2.02 -7.33
CA LYS A 58 14.71 -1.94 -6.47
C LYS A 58 13.96 -0.61 -6.63
N ALA A 59 14.67 0.51 -6.64
CA ALA A 59 14.05 1.83 -6.73
C ALA A 59 13.30 2.02 -8.06
N GLU A 60 13.92 1.63 -9.18
CA GLU A 60 13.32 1.73 -10.50
C GLU A 60 12.07 0.85 -10.61
N VAL A 61 12.17 -0.42 -10.21
CA VAL A 61 11.03 -1.35 -10.25
C VAL A 61 9.88 -0.87 -9.37
N MET A 62 10.15 -0.44 -8.13
CA MET A 62 9.12 0.11 -7.26
C MET A 62 8.47 1.38 -7.83
N SER A 63 9.24 2.23 -8.52
CA SER A 63 8.72 3.43 -9.20
C SER A 63 7.79 3.07 -10.35
N GLN A 64 8.16 2.09 -11.17
CA GLN A 64 7.33 1.58 -12.27
C GLN A 64 6.03 0.98 -11.74
N LEU A 65 6.11 0.08 -10.75
CA LEU A 65 4.94 -0.52 -10.09
C LEU A 65 4.01 0.54 -9.50
N SER A 66 4.57 1.57 -8.85
CA SER A 66 3.77 2.65 -8.26
C SER A 66 3.10 3.54 -9.31
N SER A 67 3.67 3.65 -10.51
CA SER A 67 3.15 4.48 -11.59
C SER A 67 2.09 3.76 -12.41
N GLN A 68 2.13 2.43 -12.46
CA GLN A 68 1.13 1.57 -13.09
C GLN A 68 0.26 0.87 -12.03
N TRP A 69 0.03 1.53 -10.90
CA TRP A 69 -0.55 0.87 -9.72
C TRP A 69 -1.91 0.23 -10.00
N GLN A 70 -2.74 0.84 -10.85
CA GLN A 70 -4.06 0.31 -11.17
C GLN A 70 -4.00 -1.07 -11.83
N ASP A 71 -3.06 -1.28 -12.75
CA ASP A 71 -2.85 -2.56 -13.43
C ASP A 71 -2.21 -3.60 -12.49
N VAL A 72 -1.26 -3.13 -11.66
CA VAL A 72 -0.63 -3.95 -10.61
C VAL A 72 -1.70 -4.44 -9.64
N GLU A 73 -2.50 -3.54 -9.07
CA GLU A 73 -3.57 -3.83 -8.13
C GLU A 73 -4.53 -4.88 -8.68
N ALA A 74 -5.01 -4.72 -9.91
CA ALA A 74 -5.92 -5.66 -10.54
C ALA A 74 -5.37 -7.10 -10.63
N SER A 75 -4.05 -7.26 -10.69
CA SER A 75 -3.38 -8.56 -10.75
C SER A 75 -3.29 -9.27 -9.40
N TYR A 76 -3.43 -8.53 -8.29
CA TYR A 76 -3.28 -9.05 -6.92
C TYR A 76 -4.58 -9.03 -6.11
N VAL A 77 -5.64 -8.40 -6.64
CA VAL A 77 -6.98 -8.43 -6.05
C VAL A 77 -7.76 -9.61 -6.60
N ASN A 78 -8.24 -10.47 -5.70
CA ASN A 78 -9.01 -11.65 -6.03
C ASN A 78 -10.32 -11.66 -5.26
N GLU A 79 -11.35 -12.27 -5.87
CA GLU A 79 -12.57 -12.61 -5.16
C GLU A 79 -12.29 -13.73 -4.15
N SER A 80 -12.87 -13.60 -2.98
CA SER A 80 -12.82 -14.56 -1.90
C SER A 80 -14.23 -15.07 -1.63
N HIS A 81 -14.38 -16.39 -1.66
CA HIS A 81 -15.61 -17.08 -1.29
C HIS A 81 -15.81 -17.18 0.23
N LYS A 82 -14.88 -16.63 1.03
CA LYS A 82 -15.03 -16.57 2.48
C LYS A 82 -16.14 -15.59 2.81
N LYS A 83 -17.08 -16.01 3.67
CA LYS A 83 -18.12 -15.13 4.18
C LYS A 83 -17.49 -13.91 4.87
N VAL A 84 -17.90 -12.71 4.46
CA VAL A 84 -17.47 -11.45 5.07
C VAL A 84 -17.93 -11.42 6.53
N SER A 85 -17.01 -11.16 7.45
CA SER A 85 -17.31 -10.85 8.85
C SER A 85 -17.09 -9.36 9.07
N LEU A 86 -18.14 -8.64 9.49
CA LEU A 86 -18.08 -7.19 9.68
C LEU A 86 -16.96 -6.79 10.65
N ASP A 87 -16.85 -7.48 11.78
CA ASP A 87 -15.82 -7.20 12.79
C ASP A 87 -14.40 -7.42 12.23
N GLU A 88 -14.24 -8.44 11.38
CA GLU A 88 -12.96 -8.72 10.71
C GLU A 88 -12.61 -7.62 9.72
N GLU A 89 -13.55 -7.16 8.89
CA GLU A 89 -13.29 -6.08 7.93
C GLU A 89 -13.06 -4.73 8.61
N VAL A 90 -13.76 -4.42 9.70
CA VAL A 90 -13.50 -3.23 10.52
C VAL A 90 -12.08 -3.28 11.07
N ALA A 91 -11.68 -4.41 11.66
CA ALA A 91 -10.33 -4.57 12.19
C ALA A 91 -9.25 -4.44 11.11
N LEU A 92 -9.48 -5.03 9.93
CA LEU A 92 -8.56 -4.92 8.78
C LEU A 92 -8.48 -3.50 8.23
N SER A 93 -9.61 -2.82 8.09
CA SER A 93 -9.66 -1.41 7.66
C SER A 93 -8.91 -0.49 8.62
N MET A 94 -9.12 -0.65 9.94
CA MET A 94 -8.39 0.11 10.95
C MET A 94 -6.88 -0.16 10.91
N LYS A 95 -6.48 -1.42 10.75
CA LYS A 95 -5.06 -1.80 10.61
C LYS A 95 -4.43 -1.15 9.37
N ALA A 96 -5.09 -1.24 8.22
CA ALA A 96 -4.61 -0.66 6.97
C ALA A 96 -4.53 0.88 7.04
N SER A 97 -5.54 1.53 7.61
CA SER A 97 -5.54 2.98 7.83
C SER A 97 -4.41 3.42 8.75
N GLY A 98 -4.17 2.70 9.85
CA GLY A 98 -3.06 2.98 10.75
C GLY A 98 -1.67 2.82 10.09
N LYS A 99 -1.50 1.83 9.19
CA LYS A 99 -0.29 1.71 8.38
C LYS A 99 -0.14 2.92 7.44
N TYR A 100 -1.21 3.27 6.71
CA TYR A 100 -1.21 4.38 5.75
C TYR A 100 -0.82 5.70 6.42
N GLN A 101 -1.44 6.03 7.57
CA GLN A 101 -1.14 7.25 8.31
C GLN A 101 0.33 7.35 8.72
N LYS A 102 0.91 6.26 9.25
CA LYS A 102 2.33 6.20 9.62
C LYS A 102 3.24 6.37 8.41
N LEU A 103 2.92 5.71 7.29
CA LEU A 103 3.72 5.82 6.06
C LEU A 103 3.66 7.25 5.49
N ALA A 104 2.49 7.88 5.51
CA ALA A 104 2.29 9.25 5.03
C ALA A 104 3.07 10.24 5.90
N GLU A 105 3.07 10.05 7.22
CA GLU A 105 3.87 10.85 8.13
C GLU A 105 5.37 10.75 7.82
N VAL A 106 5.89 9.53 7.63
CA VAL A 106 7.30 9.31 7.28
C VAL A 106 7.66 9.94 5.93
N LEU A 107 6.79 9.81 4.93
CA LEU A 107 6.99 10.46 3.63
C LEU A 107 7.03 11.99 3.76
N ASN A 108 6.08 12.58 4.49
CA ASN A 108 6.04 14.02 4.72
C ASN A 108 7.31 14.53 5.41
N ARG A 109 7.80 13.81 6.43
CA ARG A 109 9.07 14.15 7.09
C ARG A 109 10.24 14.10 6.11
N LYS A 110 10.31 13.10 5.24
CA LYS A 110 11.37 13.00 4.20
C LYS A 110 11.32 14.13 3.19
N LEU A 111 10.14 14.47 2.68
CA LEU A 111 9.97 15.59 1.77
C LEU A 111 10.33 16.92 2.45
N GLY A 112 9.97 17.09 3.72
CA GLY A 112 10.38 18.23 4.54
C GLY A 112 11.90 18.35 4.67
N LEU A 113 12.59 17.24 4.96
CA LEU A 113 14.06 17.22 5.02
C LEU A 113 14.71 17.51 3.66
N MET A 114 14.14 16.99 2.58
CA MET A 114 14.61 17.28 1.22
C MET A 114 14.47 18.76 0.88
N ASN A 115 13.31 19.36 1.20
CA ASN A 115 13.09 20.79 1.01
C ASN A 115 14.06 21.63 1.85
N LEU A 116 14.34 21.25 3.09
CA LEU A 116 15.34 21.93 3.93
C LEU A 116 16.74 21.87 3.34
N ALA A 117 17.14 20.71 2.80
CA ALA A 117 18.42 20.54 2.14
C ALA A 117 18.53 21.40 0.87
N ILE A 118 17.48 21.44 0.04
CA ILE A 118 17.44 22.24 -1.20
C ILE A 118 17.44 23.74 -0.91
N SER A 119 16.65 24.18 0.07
CA SER A 119 16.58 25.59 0.48
C SER A 119 17.75 26.06 1.35
N GLY A 120 18.68 25.17 1.69
CA GLY A 120 19.86 25.48 2.52
C GLY A 120 19.49 25.93 3.93
N GLY A 121 18.32 25.54 4.44
CA GLY A 121 17.81 25.97 5.75
C GLY A 121 17.53 27.48 5.88
N LYS A 122 17.56 28.24 4.78
CA LYS A 122 17.19 29.66 4.78
C LYS A 122 15.68 29.79 4.65
N ARG A 123 15.04 30.15 5.76
CA ARG A 123 13.71 30.77 5.78
C ARG A 123 13.86 32.28 5.58
#